data_AF-A0A516HCM7-F1
#
_entry.id   AF-A0A516HCM7-F1
#
_cell.length_a   1.000
_cell.length_b   1.000
_cell.length_c   1.000
_cell.angle_alpha   90.00
_cell.angle_beta   90.00
_cell.angle_gamma   90.00
#
_symmetry.space_group_name_H-M   'P 1'
#
loop_
_entity.id
_entity.type
_entity.pdbx_description
1 polymer ?
#
loop_
_entity_poly.entity_id
_entity_poly.type
_entity_poly.pdbx_seq_one_letter_code
_entity_poly.pdbx_strand_id
1 'polypeptide(L)'
;MTLKRPSWLRRRFLKLSALGATSLLFAAHTRSAENSNFNPTPEQTEGPFFPNSSQKDMDLDLTYIQGHDKRAEGQFIKVSGRIVDQYGVPVKQALIDVWQANSFGKYHHERDLRRVKVDENFQGWGTVQTDDNGFYHFRSVKPGPYPADGKWMRPPHIHFKVAKRGYRELTTQMYFLRNR
;
A
#
# COMPACT_ATOMS: atom_id res chain seq x y z
N MET A 1 -72.73 -4.13 -62.77
CA MET A 1 -73.77 -3.63 -61.85
C MET A 1 -73.13 -2.58 -60.95
N THR A 2 -73.67 -1.37 -61.03
CA THR A 2 -73.14 -0.08 -60.58
C THR A 2 -73.14 0.03 -59.05
N LEU A 3 -72.16 0.73 -58.44
CA LEU A 3 -72.38 1.94 -57.62
C LEU A 3 -71.16 2.36 -56.74
N LYS A 4 -70.64 3.56 -57.09
CA LYS A 4 -70.27 4.73 -56.25
C LYS A 4 -69.40 4.58 -54.98
N ARG A 5 -68.21 5.20 -55.05
CA ARG A 5 -67.45 5.88 -53.96
C ARG A 5 -68.21 7.16 -53.48
N PRO A 6 -67.87 7.93 -52.41
CA PRO A 6 -66.58 8.06 -51.69
C PRO A 6 -66.73 8.22 -50.13
N SER A 7 -65.66 8.35 -49.33
CA SER A 7 -65.17 9.68 -48.90
C SER A 7 -63.77 9.63 -48.28
N TRP A 8 -63.05 10.71 -48.52
CA TRP A 8 -61.69 11.04 -48.13
C TRP A 8 -61.49 11.28 -46.62
N LEU A 9 -60.22 11.13 -46.20
CA LEU A 9 -59.49 11.81 -45.11
C LEU A 9 -59.67 11.41 -43.64
N ARG A 10 -58.62 10.76 -43.10
CA ARG A 10 -57.65 11.25 -42.07
C ARG A 10 -56.92 10.00 -41.55
N ARG A 11 -55.58 9.85 -41.53
CA ARG A 11 -54.40 10.68 -41.78
C ARG A 11 -53.27 9.78 -42.31
N ARG A 12 -52.33 10.45 -42.98
CA ARG A 12 -51.00 10.06 -43.49
C ARG A 12 -50.31 8.98 -42.64
N PHE A 13 -49.73 7.93 -43.23
CA PHE A 13 -48.38 7.88 -43.84
C PHE A 13 -47.31 8.42 -42.85
N LEU A 14 -46.26 7.70 -42.48
CA LEU A 14 -45.37 6.88 -43.30
C LEU A 14 -44.72 5.75 -42.47
N LYS A 15 -44.42 4.67 -43.19
CA LYS A 15 -43.42 3.65 -42.86
C LYS A 15 -41.99 4.20 -43.04
N LEU A 16 -41.04 3.35 -42.64
CA LEU A 16 -39.59 3.33 -42.94
C LEU A 16 -38.75 4.15 -41.96
N SER A 17 -37.60 3.72 -41.48
CA SER A 17 -36.82 2.46 -41.46
C SER A 17 -35.46 2.90 -40.90
N ALA A 18 -34.78 2.13 -40.06
CA ALA A 18 -33.31 1.98 -40.08
C ALA A 18 -32.79 1.23 -38.84
N LEU A 19 -31.99 0.21 -39.12
CA LEU A 19 -30.82 -0.31 -38.40
C LEU A 19 -30.44 0.42 -37.10
N GLY A 20 -30.29 -0.32 -35.99
CA GLY A 20 -29.52 0.17 -34.86
C GLY A 20 -29.60 -0.69 -33.60
N ALA A 21 -28.42 -0.89 -32.98
CA ALA A 21 -28.18 -1.33 -31.60
C ALA A 21 -27.86 -2.81 -31.31
N THR A 22 -26.96 -3.42 -32.08
CA THR A 22 -26.01 -4.40 -31.53
C THR A 22 -24.74 -3.70 -31.04
N SER A 23 -24.76 -3.05 -29.86
CA SER A 23 -23.54 -2.59 -29.16
C SER A 23 -23.82 -1.72 -27.91
N LEU A 24 -24.53 -2.23 -26.89
CA LEU A 24 -24.70 -1.46 -25.64
C LEU A 24 -24.68 -2.33 -24.38
N LEU A 25 -23.62 -3.12 -24.15
CA LEU A 25 -23.29 -3.60 -22.79
C LEU A 25 -21.78 -3.67 -22.46
N PHE A 26 -20.88 -3.17 -23.32
CA PHE A 26 -19.54 -2.79 -22.86
C PHE A 26 -19.57 -1.32 -22.43
N ALA A 27 -20.21 -1.08 -21.27
CA ALA A 27 -20.08 0.20 -20.59
C ALA A 27 -18.58 0.41 -20.30
N ALA A 28 -18.04 1.40 -21.02
CA ALA A 28 -16.65 1.78 -21.03
C ALA A 28 -16.07 1.88 -19.61
N HIS A 29 -15.16 0.97 -19.28
CA HIS A 29 -14.15 1.21 -18.25
C HIS A 29 -12.97 1.96 -18.87
N THR A 30 -13.24 3.00 -19.66
CA THR A 30 -12.22 4.02 -19.91
C THR A 30 -12.26 4.93 -18.69
N ARG A 31 -11.60 4.51 -17.61
CA ARG A 31 -11.11 5.52 -16.66
C ARG A 31 -10.22 6.40 -17.50
N SER A 32 -10.63 7.64 -17.71
CA SER A 32 -9.77 8.65 -18.28
C SER A 32 -8.51 8.65 -17.41
N ALA A 33 -7.41 8.12 -17.95
CA ALA A 33 -6.11 8.26 -17.35
C ALA A 33 -5.82 9.75 -17.42
N GLU A 34 -6.17 10.50 -16.38
CA GLU A 34 -5.47 11.75 -16.13
C GLU A 34 -3.98 11.38 -16.16
N ASN A 35 -3.22 12.06 -17.00
CA ASN A 35 -1.76 11.94 -17.09
C ASN A 35 -1.11 12.47 -15.79
N SER A 36 -1.48 11.92 -14.64
CA SER A 36 -0.76 12.12 -13.40
C SER A 36 0.46 11.21 -13.46
N ASN A 37 1.57 11.74 -13.97
CA ASN A 37 2.87 11.12 -13.75
C ASN A 37 3.19 11.27 -12.26
N PHE A 38 2.94 10.21 -11.49
CA PHE A 38 3.37 10.18 -10.09
C PHE A 38 4.90 10.15 -10.07
N ASN A 39 5.50 11.06 -9.31
CA ASN A 39 6.92 10.97 -9.01
C ASN A 39 7.17 9.67 -8.23
N PRO A 40 8.09 8.80 -8.70
CA PRO A 40 8.45 7.60 -7.95
C PRO A 40 8.90 7.96 -6.54
N THR A 41 8.52 7.14 -5.57
CA THR A 41 9.04 7.28 -4.20
C THR A 41 10.56 7.13 -4.24
N PRO A 42 11.34 8.07 -3.66
CA PRO A 42 12.79 8.00 -3.70
C PRO A 42 13.34 6.76 -3.01
N GLU A 43 14.40 6.18 -3.58
CA GLU A 43 15.16 5.11 -2.96
C GLU A 43 16.04 5.61 -1.83
N GLN A 44 16.23 4.78 -0.82
CA GLN A 44 17.17 5.01 0.27
C GLN A 44 17.90 3.72 0.63
N THR A 45 18.98 3.86 1.39
CA THR A 45 19.79 2.71 1.81
C THR A 45 19.00 1.74 2.69
N GLU A 46 19.21 0.44 2.47
CA GLU A 46 18.62 -0.64 3.27
C GLU A 46 19.12 -0.59 4.73
N GLY A 47 20.40 -0.24 4.91
CA GLY A 47 21.06 -0.31 6.20
C GLY A 47 21.39 -1.75 6.61
N PRO A 48 22.06 -1.93 7.76
CA PRO A 48 22.63 -3.22 8.14
C PRO A 48 21.65 -4.08 8.96
N PHE A 49 20.34 -3.80 8.94
CA PHE A 49 19.39 -4.47 9.84
C PHE A 49 18.19 -5.07 9.11
N PHE A 50 18.29 -5.28 7.80
CA PHE A 50 17.28 -6.07 7.08
C PHE A 50 17.24 -7.50 7.68
N PRO A 51 16.04 -8.05 7.95
CA PRO A 51 15.91 -9.36 8.58
C PRO A 51 16.56 -10.47 7.74
N ASN A 52 17.27 -11.37 8.41
CA ASN A 52 17.96 -12.52 7.82
C ASN A 52 17.36 -13.87 8.21
N SER A 53 16.19 -13.87 8.84
CA SER A 53 15.43 -15.06 9.24
C SER A 53 13.97 -14.90 8.84
N SER A 54 13.22 -16.00 8.79
CA SER A 54 11.78 -15.98 8.51
C SER A 54 10.98 -15.50 9.73
N GLN A 55 9.86 -14.82 9.47
CA GLN A 55 9.00 -14.26 10.50
C GLN A 55 8.16 -15.39 11.10
N LYS A 56 8.08 -15.47 12.43
CA LYS A 56 7.22 -16.46 13.08
C LYS A 56 5.74 -16.06 13.02
N ASP A 57 5.45 -14.81 13.38
CA ASP A 57 4.12 -14.23 13.25
C ASP A 57 4.03 -13.41 11.96
N MET A 58 3.01 -13.65 11.14
CA MET A 58 2.73 -12.88 9.92
C MET A 58 1.46 -12.06 10.05
N ASP A 59 1.07 -11.73 11.28
CA ASP A 59 -0.04 -10.83 11.52
C ASP A 59 0.37 -9.38 11.19
N LEU A 60 -0.63 -8.50 11.08
CA LEU A 60 -0.42 -7.09 10.79
C LEU A 60 -0.18 -6.29 12.09
N ASP A 61 0.29 -6.91 13.18
CA ASP A 61 0.48 -6.30 14.49
C ASP A 61 1.83 -6.63 15.13
N LEU A 62 2.86 -5.83 14.81
CA LEU A 62 4.21 -5.99 15.35
C LEU A 62 4.33 -5.69 16.87
N THR A 63 3.24 -5.26 17.52
CA THR A 63 3.24 -4.87 18.94
C THR A 63 3.00 -6.05 19.89
N TYR A 64 2.83 -7.25 19.34
CA TYR A 64 2.59 -8.46 20.08
C TYR A 64 3.29 -9.63 19.40
N ILE A 65 3.77 -10.58 20.21
CA ILE A 65 4.38 -11.82 19.73
C ILE A 65 3.56 -12.96 20.31
N GLN A 66 3.15 -13.90 19.47
CA GLN A 66 2.33 -15.03 19.90
C GLN A 66 3.03 -15.81 21.02
N GLY A 67 2.35 -15.96 22.15
CA GLY A 67 2.85 -16.68 23.34
C GLY A 67 3.53 -15.78 24.37
N HIS A 68 3.62 -14.48 24.15
CA HIS A 68 4.07 -13.53 25.16
C HIS A 68 2.87 -12.98 25.98
N ASP A 69 3.08 -12.71 27.26
CA ASP A 69 2.02 -12.18 28.14
C ASP A 69 1.89 -10.64 28.09
N LYS A 70 2.80 -9.98 27.38
CA LYS A 70 2.91 -8.51 27.31
C LYS A 70 2.97 -8.04 25.86
N ARG A 71 2.60 -6.77 25.65
CA ARG A 71 2.82 -6.06 24.39
C ARG A 71 4.15 -5.28 24.41
N ALA A 72 4.58 -4.88 23.23
CA ALA A 72 5.70 -3.97 23.02
C ALA A 72 5.54 -2.67 23.84
N GLU A 73 6.67 -2.09 24.22
CA GLU A 73 6.74 -0.82 24.93
C GLU A 73 6.83 0.37 23.97
N GLY A 74 6.18 1.48 24.34
CA GLY A 74 6.24 2.75 23.61
C GLY A 74 4.89 3.17 23.04
N GLN A 75 4.92 4.21 22.19
CA GLN A 75 3.71 4.75 21.57
C GLN A 75 3.22 3.83 20.45
N PHE A 76 2.02 3.28 20.58
CA PHE A 76 1.39 2.50 19.51
C PHE A 76 1.02 3.39 18.33
N ILE A 77 1.31 2.88 17.14
CA ILE A 77 1.03 3.55 15.87
C ILE A 77 0.38 2.57 14.91
N LYS A 78 -0.49 3.10 14.05
CA LYS A 78 -0.96 2.42 12.84
C LYS A 78 -0.33 3.10 11.65
N VAL A 79 0.35 2.34 10.82
CA VAL A 79 0.91 2.81 9.55
C VAL A 79 0.04 2.23 8.44
N SER A 80 -0.35 3.07 7.49
CA SER A 80 -1.15 2.64 6.35
C SER A 80 -0.84 3.52 5.15
N GLY A 81 -0.97 2.95 3.96
CA GLY A 81 -0.76 3.67 2.72
C GLY A 81 -1.34 2.91 1.53
N ARG A 82 -1.00 3.38 0.34
CA ARG A 82 -1.41 2.77 -0.92
C ARG A 82 -0.21 2.70 -1.86
N ILE A 83 0.00 1.55 -2.49
CA ILE A 83 0.98 1.39 -3.55
C ILE A 83 0.28 1.58 -4.89
N VAL A 84 0.83 2.50 -5.69
CA VAL A 84 0.39 2.79 -7.06
C VAL A 84 1.60 2.78 -7.98
N ASP A 85 1.37 2.53 -9.26
CA ASP A 85 2.40 2.67 -10.29
C ASP A 85 2.55 4.14 -10.74
N GLN A 86 3.44 4.38 -11.71
CA GLN A 86 3.70 5.73 -12.23
C GLN A 86 2.49 6.41 -12.87
N TYR A 87 1.45 5.65 -13.21
CA TYR A 87 0.20 6.13 -13.80
C TYR A 87 -0.93 6.22 -12.76
N GLY A 88 -0.63 6.00 -11.47
CA GLY A 88 -1.61 6.01 -10.40
C GLY A 88 -2.47 4.74 -10.32
N VAL A 89 -2.13 3.69 -11.07
CA VAL A 89 -2.86 2.42 -11.03
C VAL A 89 -2.48 1.66 -9.77
N PRO A 90 -3.45 1.17 -8.97
CA PRO A 90 -3.14 0.43 -7.75
C PRO A 90 -2.37 -0.86 -8.02
N VAL A 91 -1.32 -1.10 -7.23
CA VAL A 91 -0.52 -2.32 -7.31
C VAL A 91 -1.01 -3.31 -6.26
N LYS A 92 -1.81 -4.29 -6.70
CA LYS A 92 -2.33 -5.35 -5.84
C LYS A 92 -1.31 -6.46 -5.58
N GLN A 93 -1.43 -7.11 -4.41
CA GLN A 93 -0.58 -8.23 -4.00
C GLN A 93 0.92 -7.91 -4.10
N ALA A 94 1.31 -6.66 -3.85
CA ALA A 94 2.70 -6.29 -3.61
C ALA A 94 3.08 -6.74 -2.21
N LEU A 95 4.27 -7.29 -2.05
CA LEU A 95 4.83 -7.61 -0.74
C LEU A 95 5.62 -6.41 -0.23
N ILE A 96 5.43 -6.11 1.05
CA ILE A 96 6.04 -4.97 1.73
C ILE A 96 6.71 -5.52 2.98
N ASP A 97 8.03 -5.65 2.96
CA ASP A 97 8.80 -5.91 4.16
C ASP A 97 9.05 -4.59 4.89
N VAL A 98 8.75 -4.58 6.19
CA VAL A 98 9.01 -3.46 7.09
C VAL A 98 9.95 -3.91 8.20
N TRP A 99 10.89 -3.05 8.56
CA TRP A 99 11.77 -3.29 9.72
C TRP A 99 12.16 -1.98 10.38
N GLN A 100 12.32 -2.02 11.71
CA GLN A 100 12.61 -0.83 12.50
C GLN A 100 13.25 -1.19 13.83
N ALA A 101 13.80 -0.17 14.50
CA ALA A 101 14.13 -0.25 15.90
C ALA A 101 12.85 -0.28 16.78
N ASN A 102 12.98 -0.78 18.01
CA ASN A 102 12.00 -0.61 19.07
C ASN A 102 11.95 0.87 19.54
N SER A 103 11.07 1.16 20.50
CA SER A 103 10.91 2.52 21.06
C SER A 103 12.16 3.07 21.76
N PHE A 104 13.11 2.20 22.13
CA PHE A 104 14.41 2.57 22.70
C PHE A 104 15.51 2.77 21.65
N GLY A 105 15.22 2.57 20.36
CA GLY A 105 16.21 2.73 19.28
C GLY A 105 17.07 1.48 19.03
N LYS A 106 16.68 0.33 19.58
CA LYS A 106 17.36 -0.97 19.42
C LYS A 106 16.68 -1.82 18.32
N TYR A 107 17.44 -2.33 17.36
CA TYR A 107 16.93 -3.34 16.41
C TYR A 107 17.03 -4.72 17.03
N HIS A 108 16.05 -5.57 16.72
CA HIS A 108 16.12 -7.00 16.98
C HIS A 108 16.95 -7.68 15.88
N HIS A 109 18.26 -7.42 15.88
CA HIS A 109 19.18 -7.95 14.87
C HIS A 109 20.56 -8.17 15.50
N GLU A 110 21.22 -9.30 15.18
CA GLU A 110 22.52 -9.70 15.75
C GLU A 110 23.66 -8.67 15.53
N ARG A 111 23.69 -8.00 14.37
CA ARG A 111 24.61 -6.90 14.06
C ARG A 111 24.41 -5.64 14.91
N ASP A 112 23.28 -5.49 15.59
CA ASP A 112 23.09 -4.39 16.53
C ASP A 112 23.74 -4.78 17.87
N LEU A 113 24.98 -4.35 18.08
CA LEU A 113 25.76 -4.67 19.30
C LEU A 113 25.58 -3.65 20.44
N ARG A 114 24.72 -2.64 20.25
CA ARG A 114 24.57 -1.54 21.21
C ARG A 114 23.90 -2.04 22.50
N ARG A 115 24.40 -1.59 23.65
CA ARG A 115 23.87 -1.92 24.98
C ARG A 115 22.68 -1.01 25.33
N VAL A 116 21.61 -1.15 24.56
CA VAL A 116 20.33 -0.45 24.75
C VAL A 116 19.25 -1.49 24.99
N LYS A 117 18.20 -1.13 25.73
CA LYS A 117 17.11 -2.03 26.09
C LYS A 117 16.53 -2.74 24.85
N VAL A 118 16.57 -4.07 24.88
CA VAL A 118 15.81 -4.92 23.96
C VAL A 118 14.38 -4.98 24.49
N ASP A 119 13.42 -4.90 23.58
CA ASP A 119 12.02 -5.12 23.90
C ASP A 119 11.65 -6.50 23.39
N GLU A 120 11.65 -7.48 24.30
CA GLU A 120 11.38 -8.88 23.99
C GLU A 120 9.95 -9.09 23.47
N ASN A 121 9.04 -8.11 23.62
CA ASN A 121 7.66 -8.20 23.15
C ASN A 121 7.43 -7.45 21.83
N PHE A 122 8.47 -6.87 21.24
CA PHE A 122 8.40 -6.18 19.96
C PHE A 122 9.00 -7.03 18.84
N GLN A 123 8.22 -7.22 17.78
CA GLN A 123 8.63 -8.09 16.69
C GLN A 123 9.78 -7.53 15.84
N GLY A 124 9.89 -6.20 15.73
CA GLY A 124 10.99 -5.53 15.04
C GLY A 124 10.88 -5.49 13.51
N TRP A 125 10.21 -6.46 12.90
CA TRP A 125 10.04 -6.54 11.45
C TRP A 125 8.80 -7.34 11.07
N GLY A 126 8.30 -7.12 9.85
CA GLY A 126 7.31 -8.00 9.25
C GLY A 126 6.97 -7.78 7.79
N THR A 127 6.14 -8.67 7.23
CA THR A 127 5.73 -8.61 5.83
C THR A 127 4.22 -8.36 5.70
N VAL A 128 3.85 -7.35 4.92
CA VAL A 128 2.45 -6.99 4.61
C VAL A 128 2.21 -7.17 3.12
N GLN A 129 1.02 -7.64 2.74
CA GLN A 129 0.60 -7.70 1.34
C GLN A 129 -0.48 -6.65 1.05
N THR A 130 -0.38 -5.97 -0.11
CA THR A 130 -1.41 -5.02 -0.53
C THR A 130 -2.69 -5.70 -0.99
N ASP A 131 -3.83 -5.09 -0.69
CA ASP A 131 -5.14 -5.54 -1.17
C ASP A 131 -5.37 -5.26 -2.67
N ASP A 132 -6.55 -5.61 -3.18
CA ASP A 132 -6.93 -5.39 -4.58
C ASP A 132 -6.95 -3.91 -5.01
N ASN A 133 -7.05 -2.99 -4.03
CA ASN A 133 -7.01 -1.56 -4.24
C ASN A 133 -5.63 -0.95 -3.93
N GLY A 134 -4.61 -1.79 -3.71
CA GLY A 134 -3.23 -1.39 -3.43
C GLY A 134 -3.00 -0.90 -2.00
N PHE A 135 -3.98 -0.98 -1.10
CA PHE A 135 -3.82 -0.52 0.27
C PHE A 135 -3.06 -1.52 1.14
N TYR A 136 -2.29 -1.00 2.08
CA TYR A 136 -1.64 -1.78 3.13
C TYR A 136 -1.82 -1.09 4.48
N HIS A 137 -1.74 -1.87 5.56
CA HIS A 137 -1.62 -1.34 6.91
C HIS A 137 -0.96 -2.34 7.85
N PHE A 138 -0.38 -1.83 8.93
CA PHE A 138 0.10 -2.62 10.06
C PHE A 138 0.11 -1.77 11.34
N ARG A 139 0.17 -2.43 12.50
CA ARG A 139 0.41 -1.82 13.81
C ARG A 139 1.86 -2.03 14.22
N SER A 140 2.41 -1.02 14.89
CA SER A 140 3.77 -1.04 15.40
C SER A 140 3.89 -0.08 16.60
N VAL A 141 5.09 0.08 17.11
CA VAL A 141 5.46 1.16 18.04
C VAL A 141 6.25 2.24 17.31
N LYS A 142 6.11 3.50 17.71
CA LYS A 142 6.96 4.59 17.19
C LYS A 142 8.42 4.28 17.55
N PRO A 143 9.34 4.17 16.57
CA PRO A 143 10.73 3.83 16.85
C PRO A 143 11.44 4.94 17.63
N GLY A 144 12.42 4.55 18.43
CA GLY A 144 13.34 5.49 19.06
C GLY A 144 14.42 5.99 18.08
N PRO A 145 14.97 7.21 18.29
CA PRO A 145 16.18 7.62 17.60
C PRO A 145 17.38 6.81 18.08
N TYR A 146 18.43 6.74 17.27
CA TYR A 146 19.62 5.97 17.67
C TYR A 146 20.91 6.46 16.99
N PRO A 147 22.10 6.25 17.58
CA PRO A 147 23.34 6.70 16.98
C PRO A 147 23.67 5.90 15.72
N ALA A 148 23.89 6.58 14.60
CA ALA A 148 24.42 5.97 13.37
C ALA A 148 25.95 5.88 13.44
N ASP A 149 26.56 6.95 13.92
CA ASP A 149 27.97 7.09 14.22
C ASP A 149 28.12 7.91 15.52
N GLY A 150 29.35 8.08 15.99
CA GLY A 150 29.63 8.75 17.27
C GLY A 150 29.17 10.22 17.37
N LYS A 151 28.71 10.85 16.28
CA LYS A 151 28.27 12.26 16.27
C LYS A 151 26.87 12.46 15.73
N TRP A 152 26.32 11.48 14.99
CA TRP A 152 25.03 11.61 14.33
C TRP A 152 23.99 10.63 14.87
N MET A 153 22.84 11.18 15.26
CA MET A 153 21.65 10.42 15.63
C MET A 153 20.76 10.24 14.41
N ARG A 154 20.51 8.99 14.01
CA ARG A 154 19.46 8.67 13.04
C ARG A 154 18.11 9.07 13.63
N PRO A 155 17.28 9.82 12.90
CA PRO A 155 15.93 10.13 13.33
C PRO A 155 15.10 8.84 13.42
N PRO A 156 14.00 8.82 14.20
CA PRO A 156 13.05 7.72 14.15
C PRO A 156 12.56 7.44 12.73
N HIS A 157 12.64 6.19 12.29
CA HIS A 157 12.20 5.78 10.97
C HIS A 157 11.78 4.31 10.91
N ILE A 158 10.98 3.98 9.90
CA ILE A 158 10.64 2.62 9.50
C ILE A 158 11.18 2.41 8.10
N HIS A 159 11.89 1.30 7.90
CA HIS A 159 12.33 0.91 6.58
C HIS A 159 11.22 0.16 5.84
N PHE A 160 11.20 0.29 4.52
CA PHE A 160 10.29 -0.41 3.62
C PHE A 160 11.09 -1.03 2.48
N LYS A 161 10.78 -2.28 2.15
CA LYS A 161 11.17 -2.92 0.89
C LYS A 161 9.92 -3.44 0.21
N VAL A 162 9.63 -2.93 -0.98
CA VAL A 162 8.41 -3.23 -1.74
C VAL A 162 8.77 -4.04 -2.97
N ALA A 163 8.20 -5.23 -3.09
CA ALA A 163 8.45 -6.15 -4.18
C ALA A 163 7.15 -6.61 -4.85
N LYS A 164 7.15 -6.62 -6.19
CA LYS A 164 6.09 -7.19 -7.02
C LYS A 164 6.69 -7.66 -8.34
N ARG A 165 6.36 -8.89 -8.76
CA ARG A 165 6.77 -9.41 -10.07
C ARG A 165 6.32 -8.46 -11.19
N GLY A 166 7.25 -8.05 -12.05
CA GLY A 166 7.00 -7.10 -13.13
C GLY A 166 7.22 -5.63 -12.76
N TYR A 167 7.55 -5.35 -11.50
CA TYR A 167 7.91 -4.01 -11.02
C TYR A 167 9.36 -4.01 -10.55
N ARG A 168 9.97 -2.82 -10.55
CA ARG A 168 11.26 -2.60 -9.89
C ARG A 168 11.06 -2.68 -8.37
N GLU A 169 11.92 -3.42 -7.68
CA GLU A 169 11.93 -3.42 -6.22
C GLU A 169 12.34 -2.05 -5.69
N LEU A 170 11.68 -1.57 -4.64
CA LEU A 170 11.95 -0.29 -4.00
C LEU A 170 12.36 -0.52 -2.55
N THR A 171 13.55 -0.07 -2.17
CA THR A 171 13.95 0.09 -0.76
C THR A 171 13.95 1.57 -0.38
N THR A 172 13.25 1.93 0.69
CA THR A 172 13.10 3.31 1.14
C THR A 172 12.84 3.39 2.65
N GLN A 173 12.66 4.60 3.20
CA GLN A 173 12.38 4.81 4.63
C GLN A 173 11.30 5.88 4.83
N MET A 174 10.46 5.67 5.85
CA MET A 174 9.51 6.65 6.36
C MET A 174 10.05 7.25 7.65
N TYR A 175 10.17 8.58 7.70
CA TYR A 175 10.68 9.29 8.88
C TYR A 175 9.55 9.89 9.71
N PHE A 176 9.74 9.94 11.03
CA PHE A 176 8.86 10.71 11.89
C PHE A 176 9.42 12.10 12.12
N LEU A 177 8.53 13.09 12.15
CA LEU A 177 8.89 14.42 12.60
C LEU A 177 9.43 14.34 14.04
N ARG A 178 10.60 14.96 14.25
CA ARG A 178 11.13 15.21 15.58
C ARG A 178 10.36 16.40 16.14
N ASN A 179 9.47 16.15 17.10
CA ASN A 179 8.91 17.25 17.88
C ASN A 179 10.08 17.92 18.61
N ARG A 180 10.23 19.23 18.41
CA ARG A 180 11.18 20.07 19.15
C ARG A 180 10.64 20.34 20.54
#